data_AF-A0A8X6VPU9-F1
#
_entry.id   AF-A0A8X6VPU9-F1
#
_cell.length_a   1.000
_cell.length_b   1.000
_cell.length_c   1.000
_cell.angle_alpha   90.00
_cell.angle_beta   90.00
_cell.angle_gamma   90.00
#
_symmetry.space_group_name_H-M   'P 1'
#
loop_
_entity.id
_entity.type
_entity.pdbx_description
1 polymer ?
#
loop_
_entity_poly.entity_id
_entity_poly.type
_entity_poly.pdbx_seq_one_letter_code
_entity_poly.pdbx_strand_id
1 'polypeptide(L)'
;MAYSNRIYSDQGFSTKLLYNRNKPNIRKSKFSDYCNALCKESLITGFPVIASTKGFVRKIVKILVFILSTCGFLYQTSEFLKLYRAYPTMVDIKVENPDVVPLPAITICNKNRIRRKEYCLKRRYDCSWSNNRTQFCWANPKYCVPWQSDEETVFAIPKFDTMSHLSRTLEDLEMFGLKRSDLMEICMVIKETDTASCKNYLSIIASDENGFPNNCFVIESLWGKPDAEEEQIPITGKIAMMLKLKPEEYMGYFDLVLAHILMHDAYGIGNPMKEGLTLEAGMSHNIFVNKRITTRLPFPYKTNCTDYLKLWRQNGGHGPLTEKACEDKCKMEEMLKSLGCVGQSIAYPNNNSVCSDGREFQNFQYIFLLRLL
;
A
#
# COMPACT_ATOMS: atom_id res chain seq x y z
N MET A 1 -5.22 -4.71 -46.84
CA MET A 1 -4.16 -4.19 -47.73
C MET A 1 -2.90 -5.03 -47.50
N ALA A 2 -2.43 -5.71 -48.55
CA ALA A 2 -1.25 -6.57 -48.60
C ALA A 2 0.04 -5.77 -48.30
N TYR A 3 1.15 -6.31 -47.77
CA TYR A 3 1.96 -7.48 -48.12
C TYR A 3 2.76 -7.93 -46.86
N SER A 4 2.70 -9.19 -46.42
CA SER A 4 3.56 -10.36 -46.77
C SER A 4 4.83 -10.54 -45.90
N ASN A 5 4.76 -11.55 -45.01
CA ASN A 5 5.87 -12.24 -44.35
C ASN A 5 6.69 -13.12 -45.33
N ARG A 6 8.01 -13.25 -45.09
CA ARG A 6 8.88 -14.40 -45.47
C ARG A 6 10.23 -14.20 -44.76
N ILE A 7 10.60 -14.99 -43.75
CA ILE A 7 11.26 -16.31 -43.84
C ILE A 7 12.25 -16.35 -45.02
N TYR A 8 13.55 -16.18 -44.70
CA TYR A 8 14.64 -16.49 -45.62
C TYR A 8 15.32 -17.78 -45.16
N SER A 9 15.18 -18.79 -46.02
CA SER A 9 15.96 -20.02 -46.01
C SER A 9 17.29 -19.80 -46.71
N ASP A 10 18.27 -20.62 -46.32
CA ASP A 10 19.52 -20.94 -46.98
C ASP A 10 19.44 -20.99 -48.52
N GLN A 11 20.38 -20.33 -49.19
CA GLN A 11 21.32 -20.93 -50.15
C GLN A 11 22.21 -19.87 -50.83
N GLY A 12 23.52 -20.01 -50.64
CA GLY A 12 24.51 -19.91 -51.71
C GLY A 12 24.88 -18.52 -52.23
N PHE A 13 25.89 -17.89 -51.61
CA PHE A 13 26.85 -17.09 -52.39
C PHE A 13 28.29 -17.33 -51.93
N SER A 14 28.95 -18.15 -52.74
CA SER A 14 30.37 -18.48 -52.83
C SER A 14 31.31 -17.31 -52.48
N THR A 15 31.87 -17.30 -51.27
CA THR A 15 33.19 -16.71 -51.03
C THR A 15 34.23 -17.79 -51.27
N LYS A 16 34.82 -17.75 -52.46
CA LYS A 16 36.02 -18.51 -52.83
C LYS A 16 37.08 -18.32 -51.75
N LEU A 17 37.25 -19.35 -50.92
CA LEU A 17 38.48 -19.70 -50.24
C LEU A 17 39.57 -19.91 -51.31
N LEU A 18 40.17 -18.83 -51.77
CA LEU A 18 41.52 -18.89 -52.32
C LEU A 18 42.48 -18.60 -51.18
N TYR A 19 42.68 -19.65 -50.38
CA TYR A 19 43.90 -19.90 -49.64
C TYR A 19 45.07 -19.86 -50.63
N ASN A 20 45.60 -18.66 -50.87
CA ASN A 20 46.74 -18.46 -51.74
C ASN A 20 48.01 -18.78 -50.95
N ARG A 21 48.46 -20.01 -51.10
CA ARG A 21 49.65 -20.57 -50.48
C ARG A 21 50.90 -20.16 -51.27
N ASN A 22 51.18 -18.86 -51.33
CA ASN A 22 52.49 -18.35 -51.72
C ASN A 22 53.16 -17.77 -50.49
N LYS A 23 53.83 -18.64 -49.72
CA LYS A 23 54.82 -18.19 -48.72
C LYS A 23 56.00 -17.59 -49.49
N PRO A 24 56.27 -16.27 -49.39
CA PRO A 24 57.62 -15.82 -49.62
C PRO A 24 58.49 -16.39 -48.51
N ASN A 25 59.72 -16.74 -48.83
CA ASN A 25 60.73 -17.19 -47.90
C ASN A 25 61.05 -16.01 -46.95
N ILE A 26 60.33 -15.89 -45.83
CA ILE A 26 60.50 -14.80 -44.85
C ILE A 26 61.79 -15.06 -44.09
N ARG A 27 62.87 -14.56 -44.66
CA ARG A 27 64.13 -14.25 -44.00
C ARG A 27 63.82 -13.30 -42.85
N LYS A 28 63.61 -13.83 -41.62
CA LYS A 28 63.30 -13.12 -40.36
C LYS A 28 62.90 -11.65 -40.61
N SER A 29 61.70 -11.39 -41.13
CA SER A 29 61.22 -10.01 -41.24
C SER A 29 61.27 -9.45 -39.82
N LYS A 30 61.97 -8.34 -39.62
CA LYS A 30 62.02 -7.72 -38.30
C LYS A 30 60.57 -7.54 -37.85
N PHE A 31 60.26 -7.92 -36.62
CA PHE A 31 58.92 -7.81 -36.03
C PHE A 31 58.25 -6.45 -36.31
N SER A 32 59.06 -5.39 -36.39
CA SER A 32 58.70 -4.03 -36.84
C SER A 32 57.94 -3.95 -38.18
N ASP A 33 58.33 -4.74 -39.19
CA ASP A 33 57.72 -4.68 -40.53
C ASP A 33 56.32 -5.30 -40.53
N TYR A 34 56.13 -6.35 -39.75
CA TYR A 34 54.83 -6.98 -39.50
C TYR A 34 53.88 -6.03 -38.75
N CYS A 35 54.36 -5.39 -37.68
CA CYS A 35 53.57 -4.40 -36.93
C CYS A 35 53.17 -3.19 -37.79
N ASN A 36 54.04 -2.71 -38.67
CA ASN A 36 53.71 -1.61 -39.57
C ASN A 36 52.64 -1.99 -40.61
N ALA A 37 52.62 -3.23 -41.09
CA ALA A 37 51.57 -3.72 -41.99
C ALA A 37 50.22 -3.79 -41.27
N LEU A 38 50.18 -4.39 -40.08
CA LEU A 38 48.98 -4.47 -39.24
C LEU A 38 48.41 -3.10 -38.86
N CYS A 39 49.27 -2.15 -38.48
CA CYS A 39 48.81 -0.81 -38.14
C CYS A 39 48.22 -0.05 -39.34
N LYS A 40 48.67 -0.34 -40.58
CA LYS A 40 48.11 0.27 -41.80
C LYS A 40 46.74 -0.28 -42.16
N GLU A 41 46.47 -1.54 -41.81
CA GLU A 41 45.19 -2.21 -42.08
C GLU A 41 44.20 -2.11 -40.90
N SER A 42 44.59 -1.46 -39.80
CA SER A 42 43.74 -1.30 -38.61
C SER A 42 42.55 -0.36 -38.85
N LEU A 43 41.40 -0.72 -38.28
CA LEU A 43 40.19 0.11 -38.23
C LEU A 43 40.30 1.27 -37.22
N ILE A 44 41.29 1.23 -36.33
CA ILE A 44 41.58 2.33 -35.41
C ILE A 44 42.21 3.45 -36.23
N THR A 45 41.43 4.50 -36.51
CA THR A 45 41.80 5.60 -37.43
C THR A 45 43.16 6.25 -37.14
N GLY A 46 43.62 6.23 -35.88
CA GLY A 46 44.96 6.70 -35.51
C GLY A 46 46.11 5.84 -36.03
N PHE A 47 45.94 4.52 -36.14
CA PHE A 47 47.02 3.59 -36.45
C PHE A 47 47.51 3.68 -37.91
N PRO A 48 46.65 3.73 -38.94
CA PRO A 48 47.10 3.89 -40.32
C PRO A 48 47.79 5.24 -40.57
N VAL A 49 47.30 6.30 -39.91
CA VAL A 49 47.84 7.67 -40.03
C VAL A 49 49.21 7.77 -39.35
N ILE A 50 49.42 7.11 -38.21
CA ILE A 50 50.73 7.04 -37.53
C ILE A 50 51.72 6.17 -38.32
N ALA A 51 51.26 5.05 -38.89
CA ALA A 51 52.09 4.13 -39.66
C ALA A 51 52.52 4.66 -41.04
N SER A 52 51.73 5.56 -41.64
CA SER A 52 52.02 6.20 -42.93
C SER A 52 52.85 7.49 -42.84
N THR A 53 53.03 8.05 -41.64
CA THR A 53 53.73 9.34 -41.46
C THR A 53 55.25 9.18 -41.57
N LYS A 54 55.87 9.98 -42.45
CA LYS A 54 57.33 10.09 -42.60
C LYS A 54 57.88 11.19 -41.69
N GLY A 55 58.94 10.87 -40.93
CA GLY A 55 59.61 11.79 -40.00
C GLY A 55 59.33 11.48 -38.53
N PHE A 56 60.40 11.38 -37.72
CA PHE A 56 60.34 10.95 -36.32
C PHE A 56 59.54 11.91 -35.44
N VAL A 57 59.79 13.21 -35.54
CA VAL A 57 59.10 14.25 -34.73
C VAL A 57 57.61 14.27 -35.00
N ARG A 58 57.19 14.25 -36.28
CA ARG A 58 55.76 14.23 -36.66
C ARG A 58 55.06 12.96 -36.20
N LYS A 59 55.76 11.82 -36.19
CA LYS A 59 55.24 10.56 -35.68
C LYS A 59 55.02 10.62 -34.16
N ILE A 60 55.96 11.21 -33.41
CA ILE A 60 55.82 11.43 -31.96
C ILE A 60 54.62 12.31 -31.66
N VAL A 61 54.45 13.45 -32.35
CA VAL A 61 53.31 14.35 -32.12
C VAL A 61 51.98 13.62 -32.36
N LYS A 62 51.86 12.84 -33.44
CA LYS A 62 50.64 12.07 -33.72
C LYS A 62 50.36 10.97 -32.70
N ILE A 63 51.42 10.31 -32.20
CA ILE A 63 51.30 9.33 -31.11
C ILE A 63 50.83 10.02 -29.82
N LEU A 64 51.39 11.17 -29.46
CA LEU A 64 50.99 11.94 -28.28
C LEU A 64 49.53 12.37 -28.37
N VAL A 65 49.10 12.90 -29.52
CA VAL A 65 47.69 13.26 -29.75
C VAL A 65 46.80 12.04 -29.62
N PHE A 66 47.17 10.90 -30.22
CA PHE A 66 46.39 9.66 -30.11
C PHE A 66 46.28 9.16 -28.67
N ILE A 67 47.38 9.19 -27.89
CA ILE A 67 47.37 8.80 -26.48
C ILE A 67 46.50 9.75 -25.66
N LEU A 68 46.64 11.07 -25.84
CA LEU A 68 45.81 12.06 -25.15
C LEU A 68 44.33 11.87 -25.46
N SER A 69 43.96 11.67 -26.73
CA SER A 69 42.58 11.38 -27.14
C SER A 69 42.07 10.06 -26.56
N THR A 70 42.89 9.01 -26.51
CA THR A 70 42.52 7.71 -25.94
C THR A 70 42.31 7.82 -24.43
N CYS A 71 43.19 8.51 -23.71
CA CYS A 71 43.03 8.77 -22.27
C CYS A 71 41.77 9.60 -21.98
N GLY A 72 41.51 10.65 -22.76
CA GLY A 72 40.29 11.45 -22.65
C GLY A 72 39.02 10.62 -22.88
N PHE A 73 39.02 9.76 -23.91
CA PHE A 73 37.92 8.85 -24.18
C PHE A 73 37.69 7.85 -23.04
N LEU A 74 38.75 7.25 -22.50
CA LEU A 74 38.64 6.31 -21.38
C LEU A 74 38.16 7.00 -20.10
N TYR A 75 38.62 8.23 -19.83
CA TYR A 75 38.13 9.04 -18.72
C TYR A 75 36.63 9.31 -18.85
N GLN A 76 36.20 9.83 -20.01
CA GLN A 76 34.80 10.13 -20.26
C GLN A 76 33.92 8.87 -20.19
N THR A 77 34.38 7.75 -20.75
CA THR A 77 33.68 6.47 -20.69
C THR A 77 33.57 5.96 -19.26
N SER A 78 34.62 6.10 -18.45
CA SER A 78 34.61 5.75 -17.02
C SER A 78 33.60 6.58 -16.25
N GLU A 79 33.54 7.89 -16.48
CA GLU A 79 32.55 8.77 -15.85
C GLU A 79 31.11 8.39 -16.23
N PHE A 80 30.84 8.12 -17.52
CA PHE A 80 29.53 7.62 -17.93
C PHE A 80 29.18 6.26 -17.31
N LEU A 81 30.15 5.37 -17.19
CA LEU A 81 29.95 4.07 -16.56
C LEU A 81 29.64 4.21 -15.06
N LYS A 82 30.30 5.15 -14.36
CA LYS A 82 29.97 5.48 -12.96
C LYS A 82 28.53 5.99 -12.85
N LEU A 83 28.12 6.91 -13.73
CA LEU A 83 26.75 7.42 -13.76
C LEU A 83 25.73 6.32 -14.04
N TYR A 84 26.00 5.44 -15.01
CA TYR A 84 25.15 4.31 -15.33
C TYR A 84 25.00 3.33 -14.16
N ARG A 85 26.12 2.98 -13.51
CA ARG A 85 26.14 2.08 -12.34
C ARG A 85 25.59 2.71 -11.05
N ALA A 86 25.41 4.02 -11.02
CA ALA A 86 24.75 4.71 -9.91
C ALA A 86 23.22 4.57 -9.95
N TYR A 87 22.65 4.04 -11.04
CA TYR A 87 21.19 3.86 -11.23
C TYR A 87 20.36 5.10 -10.87
N PRO A 88 20.67 6.30 -11.42
CA PRO A 88 19.89 7.49 -11.16
C PRO A 88 18.46 7.33 -11.70
N THR A 89 17.50 7.98 -11.04
CA THR A 89 16.08 7.95 -11.42
C THR A 89 15.56 9.37 -11.61
N MET A 90 14.57 9.54 -12.49
CA MET A 90 13.84 10.79 -12.70
C MET A 90 12.37 10.57 -12.41
N VAL A 91 11.70 11.61 -11.92
CA VAL A 91 10.25 11.57 -11.65
C VAL A 91 9.52 12.07 -12.89
N ASP A 92 8.60 11.27 -13.38
CA ASP A 92 7.67 11.64 -14.45
C ASP A 92 6.26 11.81 -13.85
N ILE A 93 5.63 12.95 -14.11
CA ILE A 93 4.30 13.28 -13.58
C ILE A 93 3.33 13.28 -14.75
N LYS A 94 2.36 12.37 -14.71
CA LYS A 94 1.27 12.28 -15.68
C LYS A 94 -0.05 12.54 -15.00
N VAL A 95 -0.88 13.33 -15.65
CA VAL A 95 -2.28 13.54 -15.27
C VAL A 95 -3.11 12.84 -16.33
N GLU A 96 -3.84 11.82 -15.91
CA GLU A 96 -4.71 11.02 -16.76
C GLU A 96 -6.16 11.26 -16.35
N ASN A 97 -7.04 11.37 -17.34
CA ASN A 97 -8.49 11.48 -17.14
C ASN A 97 -9.16 10.26 -17.80
N PRO A 98 -9.08 9.07 -17.17
CA PRO A 98 -9.68 7.88 -17.73
C PRO A 98 -11.22 7.95 -17.63
N ASP A 99 -11.92 7.28 -18.54
CA ASP A 99 -13.38 7.17 -18.48
C ASP A 99 -13.86 6.25 -17.34
N VAL A 100 -13.00 5.31 -16.94
CA VAL A 100 -13.26 4.33 -15.88
C VAL A 100 -12.12 4.29 -14.87
N VAL A 101 -12.48 4.00 -13.63
CA VAL A 101 -11.55 3.84 -12.49
C VAL A 101 -11.92 2.59 -11.70
N PRO A 102 -10.97 1.94 -11.02
CA PRO A 102 -11.28 0.79 -10.19
C PRO A 102 -12.14 1.20 -9.00
N LEU A 103 -13.15 0.39 -8.71
CA LEU A 103 -14.04 0.52 -7.57
C LEU A 103 -13.24 0.34 -6.28
N PRO A 104 -13.18 1.36 -5.40
CA PRO A 104 -12.46 1.25 -4.16
C PRO A 104 -13.24 0.43 -3.13
N ALA A 105 -12.53 -0.17 -2.18
CA ALA A 105 -13.13 -0.64 -0.96
C ALA A 105 -13.31 0.52 0.02
N ILE A 106 -14.33 0.42 0.87
CA ILE A 106 -14.61 1.40 1.91
C ILE A 106 -14.73 0.69 3.25
N THR A 107 -13.91 1.09 4.21
CA THR A 107 -14.05 0.68 5.61
C THR A 107 -14.82 1.73 6.40
N ILE A 108 -15.85 1.32 7.13
CA ILE A 108 -16.68 2.17 7.98
C ILE A 108 -16.69 1.65 9.42
N CYS A 109 -16.48 2.54 10.39
CA CYS A 109 -16.69 2.28 11.82
C CYS A 109 -17.68 3.29 12.40
N ASN A 110 -18.54 2.86 13.32
CA ASN A 110 -19.24 3.77 14.21
C ASN A 110 -18.29 4.17 15.35
N LYS A 111 -18.27 5.44 15.79
CA LYS A 111 -17.52 5.82 17.01
C LYS A 111 -18.01 5.08 18.25
N ASN A 112 -19.29 4.70 18.30
CA ASN A 112 -19.79 3.85 19.37
C ASN A 112 -19.31 2.41 19.22
N ARG A 113 -18.54 1.94 20.20
CA ARG A 113 -17.93 0.60 20.20
C ARG A 113 -18.91 -0.50 20.65
N ILE A 114 -19.71 -0.19 21.67
CA ILE A 114 -20.53 -1.14 22.42
C ILE A 114 -21.96 -0.64 22.49
N ARG A 115 -22.92 -1.54 22.27
CA ARG A 115 -24.37 -1.25 22.39
C ARG A 115 -24.77 -1.17 23.86
N ARG A 116 -25.00 0.05 24.35
CA ARG A 116 -25.35 0.35 25.75
C ARG A 116 -26.53 -0.48 26.25
N LYS A 117 -27.58 -0.65 25.44
CA LYS A 117 -28.80 -1.35 25.89
C LYS A 117 -28.50 -2.80 26.25
N GLU A 118 -27.87 -3.53 25.32
CA GLU A 118 -27.51 -4.94 25.52
C GLU A 118 -26.49 -5.11 26.65
N TYR A 119 -25.54 -4.17 26.74
CA TYR A 119 -24.56 -4.15 27.81
C TYR A 119 -25.22 -4.10 29.20
N CYS A 120 -26.06 -3.09 29.44
CA CYS A 120 -26.70 -2.93 30.74
C CYS A 120 -27.69 -4.05 31.06
N LEU A 121 -28.38 -4.61 30.06
CA LEU A 121 -29.29 -5.75 30.28
C LEU A 121 -28.56 -6.99 30.80
N LYS A 122 -27.36 -7.29 30.28
CA LYS A 122 -26.56 -8.43 30.74
C LYS A 122 -25.77 -8.13 32.01
N ARG A 123 -25.19 -6.93 32.14
CA ARG A 123 -24.38 -6.51 33.28
C ARG A 123 -25.08 -5.47 34.14
N ARG A 124 -26.15 -5.88 34.82
CA ARG A 124 -26.99 -4.94 35.58
C ARG A 124 -26.25 -4.16 36.66
N TYR A 125 -25.27 -4.78 37.34
CA TYR A 125 -24.50 -4.17 38.43
C TYR A 125 -23.56 -3.05 37.96
N ASP A 126 -23.22 -3.04 36.68
CA ASP A 126 -22.32 -2.06 36.06
C ASP A 126 -23.06 -0.82 35.57
N CYS A 127 -24.39 -0.80 35.67
CA CYS A 127 -25.21 0.33 35.25
C CYS A 127 -26.05 0.89 36.41
N SER A 128 -26.26 2.19 36.40
CA SER A 128 -27.24 2.88 37.24
C SER A 128 -28.61 2.84 36.56
N TRP A 129 -29.62 2.34 37.26
CA TRP A 129 -30.97 2.18 36.74
C TRP A 129 -31.88 3.29 37.24
N SER A 130 -32.74 3.79 36.36
CA SER A 130 -33.85 4.69 36.70
C SER A 130 -35.18 3.96 36.53
N ASN A 131 -36.11 4.21 37.45
CA ASN A 131 -37.46 3.65 37.42
C ASN A 131 -38.49 4.64 36.84
N ASN A 132 -38.08 5.88 36.55
CA ASN A 132 -38.96 6.94 36.06
C ASN A 132 -38.52 7.40 34.65
N ARG A 133 -39.33 7.08 33.63
CA ARG A 133 -39.06 7.47 32.23
C ARG A 133 -38.98 8.98 32.08
N THR A 134 -39.96 9.71 32.59
CA THR A 134 -40.04 11.17 32.39
C THR A 134 -38.79 11.84 32.94
N GLN A 135 -38.38 11.47 34.15
CA GLN A 135 -37.16 12.00 34.77
C GLN A 135 -35.90 11.56 34.00
N PHE A 136 -35.82 10.30 33.59
CA PHE A 136 -34.68 9.77 32.86
C PHE A 136 -34.50 10.45 31.50
N CYS A 137 -35.57 10.52 30.71
CA CYS A 137 -35.55 11.12 29.37
C CYS A 137 -35.41 12.63 29.40
N TRP A 138 -35.91 13.29 30.45
CA TRP A 138 -35.65 14.71 30.65
C TRP A 138 -34.16 14.98 30.92
N ALA A 139 -33.52 14.15 31.74
CA ALA A 139 -32.08 14.25 32.00
C ALA A 139 -31.20 13.74 30.86
N ASN A 140 -31.68 12.75 30.08
CA ASN A 140 -30.91 12.05 29.06
C ASN A 140 -31.69 11.88 27.74
N PRO A 141 -32.07 12.98 27.07
CA PRO A 141 -32.89 12.93 25.85
C PRO A 141 -32.27 12.11 24.71
N LYS A 142 -30.92 12.08 24.61
CA LYS A 142 -30.18 11.26 23.63
C LYS A 142 -30.54 9.77 23.67
N TYR A 143 -30.93 9.25 24.83
CA TYR A 143 -31.27 7.83 25.01
C TYR A 143 -32.73 7.49 24.76
N CYS A 144 -33.57 8.50 24.52
CA CYS A 144 -35.00 8.34 24.39
C CYS A 144 -35.44 8.69 22.98
N VAL A 145 -35.77 7.67 22.19
CA VAL A 145 -36.34 7.84 20.86
C VAL A 145 -37.83 8.16 21.00
N PRO A 146 -38.36 9.26 20.42
CA PRO A 146 -39.74 9.70 20.65
C PRO A 146 -40.82 8.66 20.33
N TRP A 147 -40.55 7.81 19.33
CA TRP A 147 -41.50 6.83 18.79
C TRP A 147 -41.32 5.43 19.39
N GLN A 148 -40.39 5.25 20.33
CA GLN A 148 -40.03 3.96 20.90
C GLN A 148 -40.83 3.67 22.18
N SER A 149 -41.30 2.42 22.32
CA SER A 149 -42.05 1.96 23.47
C SER A 149 -41.20 1.96 24.75
N ASP A 150 -41.87 1.95 25.91
CA ASP A 150 -41.21 1.81 27.22
C ASP A 150 -40.41 0.52 27.33
N GLU A 151 -40.90 -0.57 26.75
CA GLU A 151 -40.28 -1.90 26.81
C GLU A 151 -38.96 -1.97 26.02
N GLU A 152 -38.84 -1.17 24.95
CA GLU A 152 -37.61 -1.11 24.14
C GLU A 152 -36.59 -0.09 24.66
N THR A 153 -36.97 0.75 25.63
CA THR A 153 -36.11 1.79 26.19
C THR A 153 -35.43 1.30 27.47
N VAL A 154 -34.12 1.09 27.42
CA VAL A 154 -33.34 0.72 28.61
C VAL A 154 -32.96 1.99 29.39
N PHE A 155 -33.60 2.20 30.53
CA PHE A 155 -33.37 3.32 31.45
C PHE A 155 -32.12 3.14 32.35
N ALA A 156 -31.01 2.68 31.76
CA ALA A 156 -29.78 2.38 32.48
C ALA A 156 -28.57 3.10 31.89
N ILE A 157 -27.73 3.71 32.73
CA ILE A 157 -26.50 4.38 32.30
C ILE A 157 -25.31 3.61 32.85
N PRO A 158 -24.30 3.26 32.04
CA PRO A 158 -23.07 2.66 32.54
C PRO A 158 -22.42 3.52 33.63
N LYS A 159 -21.93 2.90 34.71
CA LYS A 159 -21.11 3.58 35.71
C LYS A 159 -19.79 4.02 35.08
N PHE A 160 -19.26 5.17 35.53
CA PHE A 160 -18.06 5.77 34.97
C PHE A 160 -16.84 4.83 35.01
N ASP A 161 -16.60 4.18 36.15
CA ASP A 161 -15.47 3.26 36.36
C ASP A 161 -15.50 2.04 35.41
N THR A 162 -16.68 1.65 34.94
CA THR A 162 -16.83 0.49 34.06
C THR A 162 -16.53 0.82 32.60
N MET A 163 -16.72 2.07 32.19
CA MET A 163 -16.56 2.47 30.78
C MET A 163 -15.11 2.33 30.27
N SER A 164 -14.13 2.51 31.15
CA SER A 164 -12.70 2.51 30.82
C SER A 164 -12.13 1.10 30.59
N HIS A 165 -12.51 0.13 31.43
CA HIS A 165 -11.97 -1.24 31.37
C HIS A 165 -12.68 -2.12 30.34
N LEU A 166 -14.00 -1.97 30.22
CA LEU A 166 -14.84 -2.79 29.33
C LEU A 166 -14.43 -2.66 27.86
N SER A 167 -14.03 -1.45 27.47
CA SER A 167 -13.77 -1.11 26.08
C SER A 167 -12.53 -1.79 25.49
N ARG A 168 -11.78 -2.59 26.26
CA ARG A 168 -10.50 -3.20 25.85
C ARG A 168 -10.58 -4.68 25.52
N THR A 169 -11.65 -5.39 25.90
CA THR A 169 -11.73 -6.84 25.68
C THR A 169 -12.43 -7.18 24.36
N LEU A 170 -11.92 -8.18 23.65
CA LEU A 170 -12.55 -8.69 22.42
C LEU A 170 -13.87 -9.41 22.72
N GLU A 171 -13.96 -10.09 23.86
CA GLU A 171 -15.18 -10.79 24.30
C GLU A 171 -16.36 -9.82 24.45
N ASP A 172 -16.13 -8.62 25.00
CA ASP A 172 -17.17 -7.60 25.11
C ASP A 172 -17.59 -7.07 23.73
N LEU A 173 -16.67 -6.96 22.77
CA LEU A 173 -17.01 -6.57 21.38
C LEU A 173 -17.77 -7.65 20.62
N GLU A 174 -17.43 -8.92 20.82
CA GLU A 174 -18.19 -10.03 20.24
C GLU A 174 -19.62 -10.05 20.79
N MET A 175 -19.76 -9.78 22.09
CA MET A 175 -21.05 -9.86 22.76
C MET A 175 -21.93 -8.63 22.54
N PHE A 176 -21.36 -7.43 22.63
CA PHE A 176 -22.10 -6.17 22.67
C PHE A 176 -21.76 -5.22 21.53
N GLY A 177 -20.76 -5.54 20.72
CA GLY A 177 -20.35 -4.71 19.60
C GLY A 177 -21.46 -4.52 18.58
N LEU A 178 -21.32 -3.47 17.78
CA LEU A 178 -22.24 -3.16 16.70
C LEU A 178 -22.16 -4.23 15.60
N LYS A 179 -23.29 -4.51 14.93
CA LYS A 179 -23.36 -5.39 13.76
C LYS A 179 -23.50 -4.58 12.48
N ARG A 180 -23.08 -5.16 11.34
CA ARG A 180 -23.15 -4.50 10.03
C ARG A 180 -24.56 -4.02 9.69
N SER A 181 -25.56 -4.89 9.86
CA SER A 181 -26.97 -4.60 9.58
C SER A 181 -27.56 -3.52 10.49
N ASP A 182 -26.97 -3.29 11.65
CA ASP A 182 -27.37 -2.22 12.56
C ASP A 182 -26.80 -0.86 12.16
N LEU A 183 -25.62 -0.85 11.52
CA LEU A 183 -24.92 0.37 11.10
C LEU A 183 -25.32 0.80 9.68
N MET A 184 -25.44 -0.14 8.74
CA MET A 184 -25.58 0.16 7.32
C MET A 184 -26.96 -0.28 6.85
N GLU A 185 -27.84 0.69 6.62
CA GLU A 185 -29.21 0.45 6.16
C GLU A 185 -29.26 0.26 4.64
N ILE A 186 -28.63 1.18 3.91
CA ILE A 186 -28.57 1.16 2.45
C ILE A 186 -27.11 1.29 2.02
N CYS A 187 -26.73 0.50 1.02
CA CYS A 187 -25.47 0.65 0.30
C CYS A 187 -25.68 0.28 -1.17
N MET A 188 -25.43 1.23 -2.06
CA MET A 188 -25.60 1.06 -3.50
C MET A 188 -24.41 1.61 -4.26
N VAL A 189 -23.96 0.87 -5.26
CA VAL A 189 -23.07 1.34 -6.32
C VAL A 189 -23.95 1.77 -7.49
N ILE A 190 -24.00 3.07 -7.73
CA ILE A 190 -24.84 3.69 -8.76
C ILE A 190 -23.95 4.04 -9.95
N LYS A 191 -24.26 3.45 -11.10
CA LYS A 191 -23.66 3.73 -12.41
C LYS A 191 -24.73 4.39 -13.30
N GLU A 192 -24.35 4.92 -14.46
CA GLU A 192 -25.32 5.53 -15.39
C GLU A 192 -26.36 4.53 -15.91
N THR A 193 -25.94 3.28 -16.12
CA THR A 193 -26.77 2.23 -16.73
C THR A 193 -27.42 1.28 -15.74
N ASP A 194 -26.89 1.20 -14.50
CA ASP A 194 -27.27 0.19 -13.53
C ASP A 194 -27.04 0.67 -12.10
N THR A 195 -27.82 0.13 -11.16
CA THR A 195 -27.65 0.33 -9.73
C THR A 195 -27.61 -1.03 -9.05
N ALA A 196 -26.48 -1.36 -8.43
CA ALA A 196 -26.29 -2.60 -7.72
C ALA A 196 -26.16 -2.35 -6.22
N SER A 197 -26.67 -3.27 -5.39
CA SER A 197 -26.34 -3.28 -3.97
C SER A 197 -24.85 -3.58 -3.78
N CYS A 198 -24.25 -2.97 -2.75
CA CYS A 198 -22.87 -3.29 -2.41
C CYS A 198 -22.71 -4.77 -2.07
N LYS A 199 -21.51 -5.32 -2.28
CA LYS A 199 -21.16 -6.72 -2.08
C LYS A 199 -19.81 -6.84 -1.38
N ASN A 200 -19.35 -8.09 -1.23
CA ASN A 200 -18.04 -8.42 -0.66
C ASN A 200 -17.77 -7.77 0.70
N TYR A 201 -18.69 -8.00 1.63
CA TYR A 201 -18.59 -7.48 2.99
C TYR A 201 -17.52 -8.23 3.80
N LEU A 202 -16.71 -7.47 4.54
CA LEU A 202 -15.76 -7.99 5.52
C LEU A 202 -15.96 -7.27 6.85
N SER A 203 -15.90 -8.00 7.96
CA SER A 203 -15.86 -7.39 9.30
C SER A 203 -14.42 -7.43 9.81
N ILE A 204 -13.93 -6.30 10.29
CA ILE A 204 -12.60 -6.15 10.87
C ILE A 204 -12.71 -5.49 12.24
N ILE A 205 -11.72 -5.74 13.09
CA ILE A 205 -11.56 -5.03 14.35
C ILE A 205 -10.47 -3.98 14.17
N ALA A 206 -10.82 -2.73 14.43
CA ALA A 206 -9.89 -1.60 14.33
C ALA A 206 -9.88 -0.83 15.65
N SER A 207 -8.68 -0.45 16.10
CA SER A 207 -8.50 0.27 17.36
C SER A 207 -8.46 1.78 17.16
N ASP A 208 -9.07 2.52 18.07
CA ASP A 208 -9.03 3.99 18.09
C ASP A 208 -7.66 4.55 18.54
N GLU A 209 -7.56 5.88 18.68
CA GLU A 209 -6.33 6.55 19.13
C GLU A 209 -5.87 6.13 20.54
N ASN A 210 -6.82 5.73 21.39
CA ASN A 210 -6.56 5.22 22.74
C ASN A 210 -6.42 3.69 22.76
N GLY A 211 -6.39 3.06 21.58
CA GLY A 211 -6.26 1.63 21.39
C GLY A 211 -7.47 0.79 21.78
N PHE A 212 -8.65 1.39 21.92
CA PHE A 212 -9.85 0.62 22.17
C PHE A 212 -10.35 -0.02 20.86
N PRO A 213 -10.48 -1.35 20.81
CA PRO A 213 -10.95 -2.05 19.63
C PRO A 213 -12.42 -1.70 19.33
N ASN A 214 -12.79 -1.81 18.05
CA ASN A 214 -14.12 -1.48 17.56
C ASN A 214 -14.47 -2.33 16.33
N ASN A 215 -15.76 -2.66 16.18
CA ASN A 215 -16.26 -3.38 15.02
C ASN A 215 -16.41 -2.43 13.83
N CYS A 216 -15.73 -2.78 12.74
CA CYS A 216 -15.73 -2.02 11.52
C CYS A 216 -16.07 -2.91 10.33
N PHE A 217 -16.66 -2.33 9.31
CA PHE A 217 -17.19 -3.05 8.17
C PHE A 217 -16.60 -2.51 6.89
N VAL A 218 -15.99 -3.40 6.12
CA VAL A 218 -15.47 -3.13 4.78
C VAL A 218 -16.49 -3.57 3.75
N ILE A 219 -16.71 -2.75 2.73
CA ILE A 219 -17.51 -3.07 1.55
C ILE A 219 -16.63 -3.12 0.32
N GLU A 220 -17.04 -3.89 -0.69
CA GLU A 220 -16.32 -4.07 -1.95
C GLU A 220 -14.88 -4.59 -1.75
N SER A 221 -14.65 -5.41 -0.72
CA SER A 221 -13.32 -5.92 -0.40
C SER A 221 -12.96 -7.16 -1.22
N LEU A 222 -11.74 -7.18 -1.75
CA LEU A 222 -11.11 -8.35 -2.36
C LEU A 222 -10.12 -9.04 -1.41
N TRP A 223 -10.14 -8.67 -0.12
CA TRP A 223 -9.33 -9.32 0.91
C TRP A 223 -9.60 -10.84 0.94
N GLY A 224 -8.54 -11.64 0.95
CA GLY A 224 -8.62 -13.11 0.91
C GLY A 224 -8.97 -13.70 -0.46
N LYS A 225 -8.97 -12.90 -1.55
CA LYS A 225 -9.29 -13.35 -2.91
C LYS A 225 -8.12 -13.09 -3.87
N PRO A 226 -7.05 -13.91 -3.84
CA PRO A 226 -5.80 -13.65 -4.57
C PRO A 226 -5.98 -13.51 -6.09
N ASP A 227 -6.95 -14.24 -6.65
CA ASP A 227 -7.21 -14.31 -8.09
C ASP A 227 -8.34 -13.38 -8.56
N ALA A 228 -8.94 -12.61 -7.65
CA ALA A 228 -9.98 -11.66 -8.01
C ALA A 228 -9.38 -10.41 -8.67
N GLU A 229 -10.09 -9.87 -9.66
CA GLU A 229 -9.75 -8.60 -10.30
C GLU A 229 -10.65 -7.48 -9.78
N GLU A 230 -10.13 -6.25 -9.81
CA GLU A 230 -10.90 -5.06 -9.44
C GLU A 230 -12.03 -4.81 -10.42
N GLU A 231 -13.23 -4.57 -9.89
CA GLU A 231 -14.33 -4.08 -10.69
C GLU A 231 -14.05 -2.64 -11.13
N GLN A 232 -14.29 -2.33 -12.41
CA GLN A 232 -14.16 -0.97 -12.94
C GLN A 232 -15.52 -0.25 -12.89
N ILE A 233 -15.50 1.03 -12.54
CA ILE A 233 -16.67 1.91 -12.52
C ILE A 233 -16.39 3.16 -13.38
N PRO A 234 -17.42 3.73 -14.05
CA PRO A 234 -17.25 5.01 -14.72
C PRO A 234 -16.92 6.12 -13.71
N ILE A 235 -16.21 7.16 -14.13
CA ILE A 235 -15.87 8.32 -13.27
C ILE A 235 -17.11 9.07 -12.76
N THR A 236 -18.25 8.94 -13.44
CA THR A 236 -19.56 9.48 -13.01
C THR A 236 -20.27 8.58 -11.99
N GLY A 237 -19.75 7.37 -11.77
CA GLY A 237 -20.27 6.41 -10.80
C GLY A 237 -20.10 6.90 -9.37
N LYS A 238 -21.03 6.51 -8.50
CA LYS A 238 -21.04 6.92 -7.09
C LYS A 238 -21.44 5.77 -6.17
N ILE A 239 -20.92 5.79 -4.95
CA ILE A 239 -21.33 4.90 -3.88
C ILE A 239 -22.23 5.69 -2.94
N ALA A 240 -23.49 5.27 -2.81
CA ALA A 240 -24.47 5.88 -1.92
C ALA A 240 -24.71 4.99 -0.71
N MET A 241 -24.58 5.56 0.49
CA MET A 241 -24.76 4.84 1.75
C MET A 241 -25.67 5.62 2.70
N MET A 242 -26.50 4.89 3.44
CA MET A 242 -27.26 5.41 4.57
C MET A 242 -26.82 4.69 5.85
N LEU A 243 -26.25 5.45 6.78
CA LEU A 243 -25.71 4.92 8.04
C LEU A 243 -26.63 5.24 9.22
N LYS A 244 -26.90 4.24 10.06
CA LYS A 244 -27.61 4.35 11.34
C LYS A 244 -26.60 4.32 12.48
N LEU A 245 -26.27 5.49 13.02
CA LEU A 245 -25.28 5.60 14.10
C LEU A 245 -25.86 5.32 15.50
N LYS A 246 -27.19 5.22 15.66
CA LYS A 246 -27.90 4.86 16.90
C LYS A 246 -27.40 5.62 18.15
N PRO A 247 -27.64 6.94 18.23
CA PRO A 247 -27.23 7.76 19.40
C PRO A 247 -27.67 7.18 20.74
N GLU A 248 -28.82 6.50 20.77
CA GLU A 248 -29.41 5.87 21.94
C GLU A 248 -28.60 4.68 22.50
N GLU A 249 -27.69 4.12 21.70
CA GLU A 249 -26.81 3.00 22.05
C GLU A 249 -25.44 3.45 22.58
N TYR A 250 -25.13 4.75 22.58
CA TYR A 250 -23.82 5.24 23.04
C TYR A 250 -23.65 5.08 24.54
N MET A 251 -22.48 4.59 24.95
CA MET A 251 -22.14 4.40 26.36
C MET A 251 -22.12 5.74 27.12
N GLY A 252 -21.49 6.77 26.57
CA GLY A 252 -21.47 8.11 27.14
C GLY A 252 -22.58 9.02 26.59
N TYR A 253 -23.27 9.71 27.49
CA TYR A 253 -24.31 10.66 27.10
C TYR A 253 -23.75 11.78 26.22
N PHE A 254 -22.60 12.35 26.63
CA PHE A 254 -21.93 13.44 25.91
C PHE A 254 -21.07 12.98 24.72
N ASP A 255 -21.01 11.68 24.42
CA ASP A 255 -20.22 11.20 23.29
C ASP A 255 -20.78 11.75 21.97
N LEU A 256 -19.90 12.29 21.14
CA LEU A 256 -20.26 12.73 19.80
C LEU A 256 -20.68 11.54 18.93
N VAL A 257 -21.73 11.75 18.16
CA VAL A 257 -22.30 10.72 17.27
C VAL A 257 -21.60 10.81 15.91
N LEU A 258 -20.53 10.03 15.76
CA LEU A 258 -19.62 10.10 14.62
C LEU A 258 -19.51 8.75 13.90
N ALA A 259 -19.31 8.79 12.59
CA ALA A 259 -18.82 7.69 11.78
C ALA A 259 -17.39 7.99 11.32
N HIS A 260 -16.57 6.95 11.21
CA HIS A 260 -15.25 7.03 10.59
C HIS A 260 -15.27 6.24 9.29
N ILE A 261 -14.83 6.85 8.20
CA ILE A 261 -14.82 6.24 6.87
C ILE A 261 -13.42 6.32 6.25
N LEU A 262 -12.96 5.23 5.65
CA LEU A 262 -11.70 5.18 4.92
C LEU A 262 -11.93 4.50 3.59
N MET A 263 -11.60 5.22 2.51
CA MET A 263 -11.57 4.66 1.16
C MET A 263 -10.15 4.18 0.87
N HIS A 264 -10.02 2.95 0.39
CA HIS A 264 -8.73 2.34 0.07
C HIS A 264 -8.86 1.38 -1.12
N ASP A 265 -7.70 0.90 -1.57
CA ASP A 265 -7.60 -0.13 -2.61
C ASP A 265 -8.36 -1.40 -2.21
N ALA A 266 -9.01 -2.06 -3.18
CA ALA A 266 -9.93 -3.17 -2.93
C ALA A 266 -9.24 -4.39 -2.30
N TYR A 267 -7.95 -4.60 -2.57
CA TYR A 267 -7.17 -5.72 -2.04
C TYR A 267 -6.78 -5.52 -0.56
N GLY A 268 -6.87 -4.29 -0.05
CA GLY A 268 -6.37 -3.93 1.27
C GLY A 268 -7.43 -3.88 2.37
N ILE A 269 -6.94 -3.65 3.58
CA ILE A 269 -7.73 -3.26 4.76
C ILE A 269 -7.03 -2.06 5.41
N GLY A 270 -7.81 -1.19 6.04
CA GLY A 270 -7.27 -0.03 6.74
C GLY A 270 -8.10 0.34 7.96
N ASN A 271 -7.52 1.17 8.82
CA ASN A 271 -8.16 1.61 10.06
C ASN A 271 -8.70 3.04 9.89
N PRO A 272 -10.03 3.22 9.70
CA PRO A 272 -10.60 4.54 9.48
C PRO A 272 -10.58 5.42 10.72
N MET A 273 -10.42 4.86 11.93
CA MET A 273 -10.34 5.66 13.16
C MET A 273 -8.98 6.36 13.32
N LYS A 274 -7.95 5.91 12.59
CA LYS A 274 -6.60 6.52 12.59
C LYS A 274 -6.27 7.24 11.28
N GLU A 275 -6.78 6.77 10.16
CA GLU A 275 -6.41 7.26 8.82
C GLU A 275 -7.61 7.79 8.01
N GLY A 276 -8.83 7.60 8.52
CA GLY A 276 -10.06 7.93 7.81
C GLY A 276 -10.57 9.34 8.04
N LEU A 277 -11.64 9.67 7.33
CA LEU A 277 -12.43 10.87 7.53
C LEU A 277 -13.46 10.65 8.63
N THR A 278 -13.69 11.67 9.44
CA THR A 278 -14.72 11.66 10.48
C THR A 278 -15.96 12.39 9.97
N LEU A 279 -17.12 11.75 10.05
CA LEU A 279 -18.40 12.26 9.61
C LEU A 279 -19.35 12.40 10.79
N GLU A 280 -19.99 13.55 10.92
CA GLU A 280 -21.02 13.80 11.92
C GLU A 280 -22.39 13.30 11.45
N ALA A 281 -23.20 12.82 12.40
CA ALA A 281 -24.57 12.39 12.16
C ALA A 281 -25.49 13.57 11.79
N GLY A 282 -26.60 13.26 11.11
CA GLY A 282 -27.66 14.25 10.80
C GLY A 282 -27.40 15.10 9.57
N MET A 283 -26.33 14.84 8.82
CA MET A 283 -25.97 15.56 7.59
C MET A 283 -25.76 14.59 6.41
N SER A 284 -25.96 15.10 5.20
CA SER A 284 -25.57 14.41 3.96
C SER A 284 -24.18 14.89 3.53
N HIS A 285 -23.22 13.97 3.43
CA HIS A 285 -21.83 14.26 3.08
C HIS A 285 -21.52 13.84 1.64
N ASN A 286 -21.04 14.77 0.81
CA ASN A 286 -20.57 14.48 -0.54
C ASN A 286 -19.03 14.43 -0.53
N ILE A 287 -18.45 13.26 -0.80
CA ILE A 287 -17.00 13.04 -0.79
C ILE A 287 -16.53 12.84 -2.24
N PHE A 288 -15.70 13.77 -2.72
CA PHE A 288 -15.09 13.70 -4.05
C PHE A 288 -13.65 13.20 -3.92
N VAL A 289 -13.23 12.31 -4.83
CA VAL A 289 -11.97 11.57 -4.70
C VAL A 289 -11.14 11.71 -5.96
N ASN A 290 -9.84 11.93 -5.78
CA ASN A 290 -8.85 11.91 -6.85
C ASN A 290 -7.87 10.77 -6.59
N LYS A 291 -7.71 9.85 -7.57
CA LYS A 291 -6.75 8.75 -7.45
C LYS A 291 -5.34 9.24 -7.76
N ARG A 292 -4.40 8.95 -6.86
CA ARG A 292 -2.96 9.18 -7.07
C ARG A 292 -2.23 7.85 -7.09
N ILE A 293 -1.58 7.53 -8.21
CA ILE A 293 -0.73 6.35 -8.35
C ILE A 293 0.73 6.79 -8.31
N THR A 294 1.56 6.10 -7.53
CA THR A 294 3.01 6.33 -7.50
C THR A 294 3.72 5.02 -7.83
N THR A 295 4.32 4.97 -9.02
CA THR A 295 5.10 3.81 -9.47
C THR A 295 6.57 4.04 -9.17
N ARG A 296 7.23 3.06 -8.54
CA ARG A 296 8.64 3.11 -8.17
C ARG A 296 9.38 1.91 -8.76
N LEU A 297 10.68 2.04 -8.96
CA LEU A 297 11.49 0.98 -9.54
C LEU A 297 11.99 -0.01 -8.46
N PRO A 298 12.08 -1.31 -8.77
CA PRO A 298 12.66 -2.31 -7.87
C PRO A 298 14.19 -2.14 -7.76
N PHE A 299 14.83 -2.98 -6.95
CA PHE A 299 16.29 -3.16 -6.99
C PHE A 299 16.75 -3.40 -8.45
N PRO A 300 17.88 -2.80 -8.92
CA PRO A 300 18.95 -2.10 -8.19
C PRO A 300 18.79 -0.58 -8.04
N TYR A 301 17.64 -0.01 -8.39
CA TYR A 301 17.41 1.42 -8.24
C TYR A 301 17.26 1.82 -6.77
N LYS A 302 17.62 3.06 -6.42
CA LYS A 302 17.55 3.59 -5.05
C LYS A 302 16.16 3.43 -4.41
N THR A 303 15.10 3.48 -5.22
CA THR A 303 13.73 3.31 -4.73
C THR A 303 13.45 1.93 -4.14
N ASN A 304 14.21 0.89 -4.53
CA ASN A 304 14.14 -0.48 -4.02
C ASN A 304 12.71 -0.95 -3.69
N CYS A 305 11.78 -0.72 -4.63
CA CYS A 305 10.37 -0.89 -4.35
C CYS A 305 10.00 -2.38 -4.25
N THR A 306 9.31 -2.73 -3.16
CA THR A 306 8.70 -4.05 -2.97
C THR A 306 7.32 -4.09 -3.61
N ASP A 307 7.06 -5.15 -4.38
CA ASP A 307 5.73 -5.43 -4.93
C ASP A 307 4.86 -6.14 -3.89
N TYR A 308 4.18 -5.36 -3.05
CA TYR A 308 3.32 -5.88 -1.99
C TYR A 308 2.11 -6.66 -2.54
N LEU A 309 1.56 -6.26 -3.69
CA LEU A 309 0.41 -6.94 -4.27
C LEU A 309 0.80 -8.35 -4.74
N LYS A 310 1.98 -8.51 -5.32
CA LYS A 310 2.53 -9.83 -5.65
C LYS A 310 2.71 -10.70 -4.40
N LEU A 311 3.27 -10.16 -3.32
CA LEU A 311 3.42 -10.88 -2.06
C LEU A 311 2.07 -11.26 -1.45
N TRP A 312 1.10 -10.36 -1.49
CA TRP A 312 -0.27 -10.58 -1.03
C TRP A 312 -0.95 -11.72 -1.79
N ARG A 313 -0.82 -11.76 -3.12
CA ARG A 313 -1.33 -12.87 -3.96
C ARG A 313 -0.66 -14.20 -3.61
N GLN A 314 0.67 -14.20 -3.47
CA GLN A 314 1.44 -15.40 -3.07
C GLN A 314 1.04 -15.92 -1.69
N ASN A 315 0.62 -15.03 -0.79
CA ASN A 315 0.13 -15.35 0.55
C ASN A 315 -1.39 -15.62 0.58
N GLY A 316 -1.98 -16.06 -0.54
CA GLY A 316 -3.39 -16.44 -0.60
C GLY A 316 -4.35 -15.27 -0.34
N GLY A 317 -3.98 -14.06 -0.75
CA GLY A 317 -4.81 -12.87 -0.60
C GLY A 317 -4.75 -12.24 0.79
N HIS A 318 -3.63 -12.41 1.51
CA HIS A 318 -3.45 -11.89 2.86
C HIS A 318 -2.11 -11.17 3.02
N GLY A 319 -2.11 -10.09 3.81
CA GLY A 319 -0.91 -9.37 4.20
C GLY A 319 -0.95 -7.87 3.89
N PRO A 320 0.11 -7.16 4.28
CA PRO A 320 0.17 -5.71 4.13
C PRO A 320 0.36 -5.33 2.65
N LEU A 321 -0.32 -4.27 2.22
CA LEU A 321 -0.19 -3.68 0.89
C LEU A 321 0.59 -2.36 0.86
N THR A 322 1.00 -1.87 2.03
CA THR A 322 1.76 -0.64 2.19
C THR A 322 2.92 -0.85 3.15
N GLU A 323 3.93 -0.01 3.04
CA GLU A 323 5.08 0.02 3.94
C GLU A 323 4.64 0.20 5.40
N LYS A 324 3.74 1.15 5.66
CA LYS A 324 3.19 1.41 7.00
C LYS A 324 2.43 0.18 7.55
N ALA A 325 1.60 -0.46 6.74
CA ALA A 325 0.90 -1.69 7.16
C ALA A 325 1.89 -2.83 7.43
N CYS A 326 2.99 -2.90 6.67
CA CYS A 326 4.04 -3.89 6.88
C CYS A 326 4.77 -3.67 8.21
N GLU A 327 5.13 -2.43 8.52
CA GLU A 327 5.73 -2.08 9.80
C GLU A 327 4.79 -2.39 10.97
N ASP A 328 3.53 -2.00 10.88
CA ASP A 328 2.56 -2.22 11.95
C ASP A 328 2.27 -3.71 12.15
N LYS A 329 2.17 -4.49 11.07
CA LYS A 329 2.05 -5.95 11.15
C LYS A 329 3.28 -6.57 11.82
N CYS A 330 4.48 -6.13 11.48
CA CYS A 330 5.73 -6.62 12.10
C CYS A 330 5.76 -6.32 13.60
N LYS A 331 5.45 -5.08 14.00
CA LYS A 331 5.36 -4.68 15.41
C LYS A 331 4.32 -5.54 16.14
N MET A 332 3.15 -5.74 15.54
CA MET A 332 2.08 -6.57 16.09
C MET A 332 2.55 -8.01 16.34
N GLU A 333 3.16 -8.66 15.35
CA GLU A 333 3.64 -10.04 15.46
C GLU A 333 4.70 -10.20 16.56
N GLU A 334 5.61 -9.24 16.67
CA GLU A 334 6.64 -9.27 17.72
C GLU A 334 6.06 -9.02 19.12
N MET A 335 5.07 -8.13 19.24
CA MET A 335 4.35 -7.92 20.49
C MET A 335 3.57 -9.15 20.92
N LEU A 336 2.88 -9.83 19.99
CA LEU A 336 2.20 -11.09 20.27
C LEU A 336 3.16 -12.16 20.77
N LYS A 337 4.32 -12.28 20.13
CA LYS A 337 5.35 -13.24 20.54
C LYS A 337 5.93 -12.95 21.93
N SER A 338 6.08 -11.67 22.26
CA SER A 338 6.80 -11.24 23.48
C SER A 338 5.88 -11.07 24.69
N LEU A 339 4.65 -10.60 24.46
CA LEU A 339 3.69 -10.19 25.50
C LEU A 339 2.37 -10.96 25.44
N GLY A 340 2.06 -11.65 24.33
CA GLY A 340 0.77 -12.32 24.14
C GLY A 340 -0.41 -11.38 23.87
N CYS A 341 -0.14 -10.10 23.61
CA CYS A 341 -1.16 -9.07 23.34
C CYS A 341 -0.63 -8.04 22.33
N VAL A 342 -1.54 -7.24 21.76
CA VAL A 342 -1.24 -6.18 20.78
C VAL A 342 -1.34 -4.81 21.43
N GLY A 343 -0.37 -3.96 21.14
CA GLY A 343 -0.33 -2.59 21.63
C GLY A 343 -1.41 -1.70 21.02
N GLN A 344 -1.87 -0.75 21.82
CA GLN A 344 -2.88 0.26 21.46
C GLN A 344 -2.49 1.12 20.23
N SER A 345 -1.19 1.33 20.03
CA SER A 345 -0.65 2.13 18.92
C SER A 345 -0.72 1.45 17.56
N ILE A 346 -0.85 0.12 17.50
CA ILE A 346 -0.91 -0.64 16.25
C ILE A 346 -2.17 -0.26 15.48
N ALA A 347 -2.03 0.18 14.23
CA ALA A 347 -3.17 0.53 13.39
C ALA A 347 -3.64 -0.65 12.53
N TYR A 348 -2.79 -1.66 12.32
CA TYR A 348 -3.13 -2.83 11.50
C TYR A 348 -4.32 -3.60 12.09
N PRO A 349 -5.44 -3.74 11.34
CA PRO A 349 -6.64 -4.42 11.85
C PRO A 349 -6.35 -5.89 12.20
N ASN A 350 -6.80 -6.31 13.38
CA ASN A 350 -6.52 -7.65 13.89
C ASN A 350 -7.51 -8.06 14.99
N ASN A 351 -7.63 -9.37 15.22
CA ASN A 351 -8.53 -9.94 16.23
C ASN A 351 -7.77 -10.45 17.46
N ASN A 352 -6.62 -9.86 17.79
CA ASN A 352 -5.84 -10.28 18.96
C ASN A 352 -6.17 -9.41 20.18
N SER A 353 -5.93 -9.96 21.37
CA SER A 353 -6.15 -9.25 22.63
C SER A 353 -5.33 -7.97 22.70
N VAL A 354 -5.93 -6.87 23.19
CA VAL A 354 -5.23 -5.60 23.40
C VAL A 354 -4.58 -5.59 24.78
N CYS A 355 -3.35 -5.10 24.86
CA CYS A 355 -2.60 -5.00 26.12
C CYS A 355 -3.28 -4.06 27.12
N SER A 356 -3.35 -4.49 28.39
CA SER A 356 -4.20 -3.88 29.41
C SER A 356 -3.66 -2.59 30.03
N ASP A 357 -2.42 -2.15 29.74
CA ASP A 357 -1.89 -0.85 30.22
C ASP A 357 -0.62 -0.39 29.48
N GLY A 358 -0.39 0.94 29.41
CA GLY A 358 0.76 1.56 28.74
C GLY A 358 2.15 1.24 29.32
N ARG A 359 2.22 0.57 30.49
CA ARG A 359 3.48 0.10 31.10
C ARG A 359 4.13 -1.04 30.32
N GLU A 360 3.33 -1.87 29.65
CA GLU A 360 3.84 -2.96 28.81
C GLU A 360 4.48 -2.42 27.52
N PHE A 361 4.01 -1.27 27.02
CA PHE A 361 4.52 -0.62 25.81
C PHE A 361 5.91 0.01 26.02
N GLN A 362 6.16 0.61 27.18
CA GLN A 362 7.48 1.14 27.55
C GLN A 362 8.53 0.01 27.64
N ASN A 363 8.17 -1.12 28.27
CA ASN A 363 9.07 -2.28 28.34
C ASN A 363 9.36 -2.88 26.95
N PHE A 364 8.38 -2.90 26.04
CA PHE A 364 8.60 -3.35 24.67
C PHE A 364 9.55 -2.43 23.88
N GLN A 365 9.41 -1.11 23.98
CA GLN A 365 10.37 -0.18 23.34
C GLN A 365 11.81 -0.42 23.80
N TYR A 366 12.02 -0.66 25.10
CA TYR A 366 13.34 -0.99 25.63
C TYR A 366 13.87 -2.34 25.14
N ILE A 367 13.02 -3.38 25.09
CA ILE A 367 13.40 -4.71 24.59
C ILE A 367 13.70 -4.69 23.08
N PHE A 368 12.93 -3.94 22.30
CA PHE A 368 13.13 -3.82 20.85
C PHE A 368 14.41 -3.04 20.52
N LEU A 369 14.71 -1.97 21.28
CA LEU A 369 15.98 -1.24 21.19
C LEU A 369 17.19 -2.12 21.56
N LEU A 370 17.05 -3.01 22.56
CA LEU A 370 18.10 -3.95 22.97
C LEU A 370 18.33 -5.11 21.98
N ARG A 371 17.38 -5.38 21.07
CA ARG A 371 17.53 -6.39 19.98
C ARG A 371 18.05 -5.80 18.68
N LEU A 372 18.00 -4.47 18.53
CA LEU A 372 18.52 -3.74 17.37
C LEU A 372 19.98 -3.29 17.56
N LEU A 373 20.46 -3.28 18.79
CA LEU A 373 21.89 -3.20 19.17
C LEU A 373 22.48 -4.60 19.24
#